data_AF-M0F4D2-F1
#
_entry.id   AF-M0F4D2-F1
#
_cell.length_a   1.000
_cell.length_b   1.000
_cell.length_c   1.000
_cell.angle_alpha   90.00
_cell.angle_beta   90.00
_cell.angle_gamma   90.00
#
_symmetry.space_group_name_H-M   'P 1'
#
loop_
_entity.id
_entity.type
_entity.pdbx_description
1 polymer ?
#
loop_
_entity_poly.entity_id
_entity_poly.type
_entity_poly.pdbx_seq_one_letter_code
_entity_poly.pdbx_strand_id
1 'polypeptide(L)'
;MAGARRRRSLRVGIGVGLPLVAAVALAALLFRLFPTDAAGRWGLSPAVVAGGCWAGQLWYVGFRLDPERLAGRFWRRLFGLANAITIARGALYAVVAGFAVVPSGTSLAWAPALCYGTGVALDRLDGILARTVGRETEIGRRLDMAFDTFGFVAAPLVAVLWGLLPVWYLSISAARYVFRGAVWLRRVRGLPVGDLPDSDLGKYLAGVQMVFVTLALVPPVPTELVWTVAPVVLLPSLAVFTRDYLYVSGHLSDRR
;
A
#
# COMPACT_ATOMS: atom_id res chain seq x y z
N MET A 1 10.80 -4.81 38.41
CA MET A 1 11.59 -4.30 37.24
C MET A 1 11.92 -5.37 36.18
N ALA A 2 12.15 -6.64 36.53
CA ALA A 2 12.40 -7.73 35.57
C ALA A 2 11.26 -7.98 34.55
N GLY A 3 10.00 -7.84 35.00
CA GLY A 3 8.83 -7.96 34.12
C GLY A 3 8.76 -6.88 33.03
N ALA A 4 9.17 -5.64 33.32
CA ALA A 4 9.19 -4.55 32.33
C ALA A 4 10.29 -4.75 31.27
N ARG A 5 11.45 -5.26 31.66
CA ARG A 5 12.57 -5.58 30.75
C ARG A 5 12.23 -6.75 29.81
N ARG A 6 11.60 -7.82 30.34
CA ARG A 6 11.09 -8.96 29.56
C ARG A 6 9.94 -8.56 28.62
N ARG A 7 9.06 -7.65 29.05
CA ARG A 7 7.98 -7.05 28.25
C ARG A 7 8.51 -6.19 27.09
N ARG A 8 9.57 -5.42 27.31
CA ARG A 8 10.24 -4.63 26.27
C ARG A 8 10.94 -5.53 25.25
N SER A 9 11.63 -6.60 25.69
CA SER A 9 12.33 -7.51 24.77
C SER A 9 11.38 -8.37 23.93
N LEU A 10 10.19 -8.73 24.44
CA LEU A 10 9.16 -9.42 23.65
C LEU A 10 8.47 -8.51 22.62
N ARG A 11 8.19 -7.24 22.98
CA ARG A 11 7.69 -6.22 22.03
C ARG A 11 8.72 -5.93 20.93
N VAL A 12 9.99 -5.83 21.29
CA VAL A 12 11.10 -5.61 20.34
C VAL A 12 11.39 -6.88 19.52
N GLY A 13 11.35 -8.07 20.12
CA GLY A 13 11.62 -9.33 19.42
C GLY A 13 10.54 -9.72 18.40
N ILE A 14 9.26 -9.57 18.75
CA ILE A 14 8.14 -9.85 17.84
C ILE A 14 7.94 -8.69 16.86
N GLY A 15 8.16 -7.45 17.31
CA GLY A 15 8.08 -6.25 16.49
C GLY A 15 9.20 -6.19 15.45
N VAL A 16 10.46 -6.51 15.78
CA VAL A 16 11.63 -6.38 14.90
C VAL A 16 11.97 -7.71 14.22
N GLY A 17 11.96 -8.81 14.96
CA GLY A 17 12.51 -10.09 14.50
C GLY A 17 11.68 -10.75 13.40
N LEU A 18 10.35 -10.75 13.53
CA LEU A 18 9.48 -11.33 12.51
C LEU A 18 9.55 -10.57 11.17
N PRO A 19 9.48 -9.22 11.14
CA PRO A 19 9.71 -8.47 9.90
C PRO A 19 11.07 -8.69 9.27
N LEU A 20 12.13 -8.82 10.09
CA LEU A 20 13.49 -8.98 9.61
C LEU A 20 13.71 -10.37 9.00
N VAL A 21 13.19 -11.43 9.63
CA VAL A 21 13.22 -12.79 9.06
C VAL A 21 12.40 -12.86 7.77
N ALA A 22 11.22 -12.25 7.75
CA ALA A 22 10.38 -12.17 6.57
C ALA A 22 11.10 -11.43 5.43
N ALA A 23 11.74 -10.30 5.72
CA ALA A 23 12.53 -9.53 4.76
C ALA A 23 13.71 -10.31 4.18
N VAL A 24 14.46 -11.04 5.03
CA VAL A 24 15.57 -11.89 4.57
C VAL A 24 15.06 -13.04 3.72
N ALA A 25 13.95 -13.69 4.11
CA ALA A 25 13.35 -14.77 3.34
C ALA A 25 12.86 -14.29 1.95
N LEU A 26 12.18 -13.14 1.91
CA LEU A 26 11.74 -12.53 0.66
C LEU A 26 12.94 -12.13 -0.20
N ALA A 27 13.94 -11.45 0.37
CA ALA A 27 15.15 -11.08 -0.37
C ALA A 27 15.87 -12.31 -0.92
N ALA A 28 16.05 -13.36 -0.12
CA ALA A 28 16.68 -14.61 -0.55
C ALA A 28 15.87 -15.32 -1.66
N LEU A 29 14.54 -15.31 -1.58
CA LEU A 29 13.67 -15.82 -2.64
C LEU A 29 13.84 -15.00 -3.92
N LEU A 30 13.83 -13.67 -3.83
CA LEU A 30 13.99 -12.77 -4.99
C LEU A 30 15.38 -12.92 -5.62
N PHE A 31 16.44 -13.08 -4.82
CA PHE A 31 17.78 -13.38 -5.32
C PHE A 31 17.88 -14.72 -6.06
N ARG A 32 17.02 -15.70 -5.74
CA ARG A 32 16.93 -16.95 -6.49
C ARG A 32 16.08 -16.83 -7.76
N LEU A 33 15.03 -16.01 -7.72
CA LEU A 33 14.09 -15.85 -8.82
C LEU A 33 14.56 -14.86 -9.88
N PHE A 34 15.43 -13.92 -9.52
CA PHE A 34 15.91 -12.86 -10.41
C PHE A 34 17.43 -12.92 -10.59
N PRO A 35 17.94 -12.84 -11.84
CA PRO A 35 19.37 -12.84 -12.11
C PRO A 35 20.11 -11.71 -11.37
N THR A 36 21.24 -12.04 -10.75
CA THR A 36 22.11 -11.13 -9.99
C THR A 36 22.69 -9.97 -10.81
N ASP A 37 22.54 -10.04 -12.12
CA ASP A 37 23.13 -9.14 -13.11
C ASP A 37 22.36 -7.81 -13.16
N ALA A 38 21.16 -7.76 -12.58
CA ALA A 38 20.41 -6.54 -12.34
C ALA A 38 20.98 -5.78 -11.14
N ALA A 39 22.21 -5.26 -11.27
CA ALA A 39 22.67 -4.18 -10.41
C ALA A 39 21.66 -3.03 -10.56
N GLY A 40 20.86 -2.79 -9.53
CA GLY A 40 19.88 -1.72 -9.57
C GLY A 40 20.59 -0.38 -9.75
N ARG A 41 19.86 0.58 -10.32
CA ARG A 41 20.21 1.99 -10.34
C ARG A 41 20.70 2.39 -8.95
N TRP A 42 21.83 3.10 -8.90
CA TRP A 42 22.48 3.59 -7.68
C TRP A 42 23.11 2.51 -6.78
N GLY A 43 23.39 1.31 -7.32
CA GLY A 43 24.08 0.24 -6.58
C GLY A 43 23.21 -0.45 -5.53
N LEU A 44 21.90 -0.22 -5.57
CA LEU A 44 20.93 -0.84 -4.67
C LEU A 44 20.39 -2.12 -5.30
N SER A 45 20.42 -3.24 -4.55
CA SER A 45 19.77 -4.47 -4.99
C SER A 45 18.24 -4.31 -4.91
N PRO A 46 17.49 -4.62 -5.98
CA PRO A 46 16.02 -4.62 -5.97
C PRO A 46 15.44 -5.53 -4.88
N ALA A 47 16.10 -6.67 -4.60
CA ALA A 47 15.70 -7.60 -3.56
C ALA A 47 15.88 -7.02 -2.15
N VAL A 48 16.93 -6.22 -1.93
CA VAL A 48 17.16 -5.51 -0.65
C VAL A 48 16.13 -4.40 -0.46
N VAL A 49 15.82 -3.63 -1.51
CA VAL A 49 14.78 -2.60 -1.46
C VAL A 49 13.41 -3.24 -1.16
N ALA A 50 13.04 -4.31 -1.88
CA ALA A 50 11.79 -5.02 -1.64
C ALA A 50 11.72 -5.62 -0.22
N GLY A 51 12.78 -6.30 0.23
CA GLY A 51 12.88 -6.83 1.58
C GLY A 51 12.73 -5.74 2.64
N GLY A 52 13.44 -4.61 2.48
CA GLY A 52 13.35 -3.46 3.38
C GLY A 52 11.96 -2.82 3.41
N CYS A 53 11.32 -2.65 2.25
CA CYS A 53 9.95 -2.15 2.17
C CYS A 53 8.95 -3.07 2.87
N TRP A 54 9.09 -4.39 2.71
CA TRP A 54 8.22 -5.35 3.39
C TRP A 54 8.48 -5.39 4.90
N ALA A 55 9.75 -5.31 5.32
CA ALA A 55 10.13 -5.19 6.72
C ALA A 55 9.50 -3.96 7.36
N GLY A 56 9.60 -2.80 6.70
CA GLY A 56 9.03 -1.54 7.16
C GLY A 56 7.51 -1.60 7.28
N GLN A 57 6.84 -2.22 6.31
CA GLN A 57 5.40 -2.47 6.33
C GLN A 57 4.99 -3.34 7.53
N LEU A 58 5.64 -4.48 7.73
CA LEU A 58 5.35 -5.38 8.85
C LEU A 58 5.71 -4.75 10.21
N TRP A 59 6.81 -4.00 10.27
CA TRP A 59 7.21 -3.22 11.45
C TRP A 59 6.16 -2.18 11.82
N TYR A 60 5.71 -1.37 10.86
CA TYR A 60 4.71 -0.33 11.09
C TYR A 60 3.41 -0.88 11.66
N VAL A 61 2.97 -2.02 11.15
CA VAL A 61 1.78 -2.70 11.66
C VAL A 61 2.06 -3.31 13.04
N GLY A 62 3.16 -4.04 13.19
CA GLY A 62 3.55 -4.69 14.45
C GLY A 62 3.74 -3.71 15.61
N PHE A 63 4.31 -2.54 15.35
CA PHE A 63 4.53 -1.49 16.35
C PHE A 63 3.23 -0.91 16.90
N ARG A 64 2.16 -0.89 16.10
CA ARG A 64 0.84 -0.36 16.50
C ARG A 64 -0.09 -1.41 17.13
N LEU A 65 0.36 -2.65 17.27
CA LEU A 65 -0.40 -3.73 17.90
C LEU A 65 0.04 -3.88 19.36
N ASP A 66 -0.89 -3.73 20.31
CA ASP A 66 -0.63 -4.04 21.72
C ASP A 66 -0.60 -5.56 21.93
N PRO A 67 0.57 -6.17 22.22
CA PRO A 67 0.67 -7.63 22.34
C PRO A 67 -0.10 -8.19 23.54
N GLU A 68 -0.39 -7.35 24.55
CA GLU A 68 -1.11 -7.74 25.77
C GLU A 68 -2.60 -8.00 25.53
N ARG A 69 -3.24 -7.35 24.54
CA ARG A 69 -4.64 -7.65 24.14
C ARG A 69 -4.78 -8.95 23.35
N LEU A 70 -3.67 -9.56 22.95
CA LEU A 70 -3.63 -10.62 21.93
C LEU A 70 -2.98 -11.93 22.41
N ALA A 71 -2.43 -11.96 23.63
CA ALA A 71 -1.77 -13.14 24.19
C ALA A 71 -2.72 -14.37 24.19
N GLY A 72 -2.33 -15.41 23.44
CA GLY A 72 -3.03 -16.70 23.31
C GLY A 72 -3.69 -16.96 21.94
N ARG A 73 -4.25 -15.93 21.30
CA ARG A 73 -4.87 -16.03 19.95
C ARG A 73 -4.19 -15.16 18.88
N PHE A 74 -3.15 -14.40 19.23
CA PHE A 74 -2.40 -13.53 18.31
C PHE A 74 -1.97 -14.27 17.04
N TRP A 75 -1.20 -15.35 17.18
CA TRP A 75 -0.65 -16.09 16.06
C TRP A 75 -1.73 -16.73 15.18
N ARG A 76 -2.77 -17.31 15.79
CA ARG A 76 -3.91 -17.86 15.04
C ARG A 76 -4.73 -16.81 14.30
N ARG A 77 -4.81 -15.59 14.84
CA ARG A 77 -5.48 -14.46 14.16
C ARG A 77 -4.57 -13.87 13.08
N LEU A 78 -3.28 -13.68 13.35
CA LEU A 78 -2.31 -13.11 12.41
C LEU A 78 -2.07 -14.03 11.21
N PHE A 79 -2.03 -15.34 11.41
CA PHE A 79 -1.98 -16.37 10.36
C PHE A 79 -3.37 -16.87 9.95
N GLY A 80 -4.44 -16.14 10.29
CA GLY A 80 -5.75 -16.41 9.70
C GLY A 80 -5.69 -16.21 8.18
N LEU A 81 -6.49 -16.97 7.42
CA LEU A 81 -6.44 -17.00 5.95
C LEU A 81 -6.51 -15.60 5.32
N ALA A 82 -7.40 -14.73 5.79
CA ALA A 82 -7.51 -13.35 5.31
C ALA A 82 -6.23 -12.53 5.58
N ASN A 83 -5.65 -12.61 6.79
CA ASN A 83 -4.43 -11.87 7.12
C ASN A 83 -3.21 -12.41 6.36
N ALA A 84 -3.17 -13.71 6.05
CA ALA A 84 -2.13 -14.30 5.21
C ALA A 84 -2.19 -13.74 3.79
N ILE A 85 -3.39 -13.57 3.21
CA ILE A 85 -3.57 -12.94 1.90
C ILE A 85 -3.15 -11.48 1.94
N THR A 86 -3.54 -10.73 2.97
CA THR A 86 -3.10 -9.33 3.15
C THR A 86 -1.58 -9.24 3.27
N ILE A 87 -0.93 -10.09 4.06
CA ILE A 87 0.54 -10.14 4.19
C ILE A 87 1.22 -10.46 2.85
N ALA A 88 0.67 -11.42 2.08
CA ALA A 88 1.14 -11.75 0.75
C ALA A 88 0.99 -10.56 -0.22
N ARG A 89 -0.14 -9.84 -0.16
CA ARG A 89 -0.36 -8.61 -0.93
C ARG A 89 0.68 -7.53 -0.61
N GLY A 90 0.98 -7.32 0.67
CA GLY A 90 2.05 -6.43 1.11
C GLY A 90 3.43 -6.83 0.56
N ALA A 91 3.71 -8.14 0.46
CA ALA A 91 4.95 -8.65 -0.15
C ALA A 91 4.99 -8.36 -1.66
N LEU A 92 3.89 -8.60 -2.38
CA LEU A 92 3.78 -8.28 -3.81
C LEU A 92 4.01 -6.79 -4.08
N TYR A 93 3.41 -5.91 -3.29
CA TYR A 93 3.63 -4.47 -3.42
C TYR A 93 5.07 -4.06 -3.04
N ALA A 94 5.70 -4.75 -2.08
CA ALA A 94 7.11 -4.54 -1.77
C ALA A 94 8.03 -4.94 -2.93
N VAL A 95 7.71 -6.04 -3.64
CA VAL A 95 8.42 -6.42 -4.87
C VAL A 95 8.28 -5.31 -5.91
N VAL A 96 7.08 -4.79 -6.14
CA VAL A 96 6.86 -3.63 -7.04
C VAL A 96 7.77 -2.46 -6.64
N ALA A 97 7.81 -2.10 -5.36
CA ALA A 97 8.71 -1.03 -4.89
C ALA A 97 10.20 -1.30 -5.16
N GLY A 98 10.63 -2.56 -5.11
CA GLY A 98 11.99 -2.97 -5.49
C GLY A 98 12.33 -2.63 -6.95
N PHE A 99 11.35 -2.65 -7.86
CA PHE A 99 11.56 -2.25 -9.25
C PHE A 99 11.75 -0.75 -9.46
N ALA A 100 11.58 0.09 -8.42
CA ALA A 100 11.92 1.51 -8.50
C ALA A 100 13.41 1.74 -8.80
N VAL A 101 14.28 0.81 -8.36
CA VAL A 101 15.72 0.85 -8.66
C VAL A 101 16.07 0.03 -9.91
N VAL A 102 15.13 -0.63 -10.57
CA VAL A 102 15.40 -1.42 -11.77
C VAL A 102 15.16 -0.55 -13.02
N PRO A 103 16.06 -0.58 -14.03
CA PRO A 103 15.80 0.08 -15.32
C PRO A 103 14.59 -0.51 -16.05
N SER A 104 13.84 0.32 -16.78
CA SER A 104 12.64 -0.11 -17.51
C SER A 104 12.89 -1.15 -18.61
N GLY A 105 14.09 -1.20 -19.19
CA GLY A 105 14.49 -2.18 -20.22
C GLY A 105 14.88 -3.57 -19.70
N THR A 106 14.56 -3.89 -18.44
CA THR A 106 14.85 -5.20 -17.86
C THR A 106 14.04 -6.31 -18.54
N SER A 107 14.60 -7.53 -18.60
CA SER A 107 13.87 -8.74 -19.04
C SER A 107 12.67 -9.06 -18.13
N LEU A 108 12.63 -8.44 -16.95
CA LEU A 108 11.62 -8.63 -15.92
C LEU A 108 10.55 -7.52 -15.94
N ALA A 109 10.37 -6.82 -17.06
CA ALA A 109 9.44 -5.68 -17.15
C ALA A 109 7.98 -6.04 -16.80
N TRP A 110 7.60 -7.31 -16.94
CA TRP A 110 6.29 -7.82 -16.54
C TRP A 110 6.10 -7.96 -15.02
N ALA A 111 7.18 -8.04 -14.24
CA ALA A 111 7.08 -8.37 -12.82
C ALA A 111 6.28 -7.33 -12.01
N PRO A 112 6.45 -6.00 -12.19
CA PRO A 112 5.61 -5.02 -11.50
C PRO A 112 4.12 -5.14 -11.85
N ALA A 113 3.80 -5.35 -13.13
CA ALA A 113 2.41 -5.53 -13.58
C ALA A 113 1.77 -6.78 -12.97
N LEU A 114 2.49 -7.91 -13.00
CA LEU A 114 2.02 -9.17 -12.43
C LEU A 114 1.88 -9.06 -10.91
N CYS A 115 2.87 -8.51 -10.21
CA CYS A 115 2.82 -8.38 -8.75
C CYS A 115 1.72 -7.41 -8.31
N TYR A 116 1.62 -6.22 -8.92
CA TYR A 116 0.60 -5.24 -8.58
C TYR A 116 -0.80 -5.75 -8.94
N GLY A 117 -0.98 -6.25 -10.16
CA GLY A 117 -2.26 -6.81 -10.63
C GLY A 117 -2.73 -8.01 -9.81
N THR A 118 -1.83 -8.91 -9.45
CA THR A 118 -2.15 -10.02 -8.52
C THR A 118 -2.57 -9.48 -7.16
N GLY A 119 -1.88 -8.45 -6.64
CA GLY A 119 -2.27 -7.81 -5.39
C GLY A 119 -3.67 -7.20 -5.45
N VAL A 120 -4.01 -6.50 -6.53
CA VAL A 120 -5.36 -5.94 -6.76
C VAL A 120 -6.42 -7.03 -6.87
N ALA A 121 -6.13 -8.15 -7.54
CA ALA A 121 -7.05 -9.27 -7.63
C ALA A 121 -7.27 -9.93 -6.26
N LEU A 122 -6.21 -10.13 -5.47
CA LEU A 122 -6.29 -10.67 -4.11
C LEU A 122 -7.11 -9.75 -3.19
N ASP A 123 -6.97 -8.43 -3.29
CA ASP A 123 -7.77 -7.47 -2.54
C ASP A 123 -9.28 -7.62 -2.83
N ARG A 124 -9.64 -7.77 -4.11
CA ARG A 124 -11.03 -8.01 -4.49
C ARG A 124 -11.57 -9.33 -3.95
N LEU A 125 -10.77 -10.39 -4.00
CA LEU A 125 -11.14 -11.69 -3.45
C LEU A 125 -11.33 -11.63 -1.93
N ASP A 126 -10.42 -10.97 -1.20
CA ASP A 126 -10.54 -10.76 0.24
C ASP A 126 -11.80 -9.97 0.59
N GLY A 127 -12.10 -8.90 -0.15
CA GLY A 127 -13.31 -8.12 0.06
C GLY A 127 -14.61 -8.91 -0.19
N ILE A 128 -14.60 -9.88 -1.10
CA ILE A 128 -15.74 -10.80 -1.32
C ILE A 128 -15.83 -11.82 -0.18
N LEU A 129 -14.70 -12.40 0.22
CA LEU A 129 -14.62 -13.41 1.29
C LEU A 129 -14.98 -12.82 2.66
N ALA A 130 -14.57 -11.58 2.95
CA ALA A 130 -14.89 -10.88 4.18
C ALA A 130 -16.39 -10.61 4.32
N ARG A 131 -17.06 -10.27 3.21
CA ARG A 131 -18.51 -10.05 3.15
C ARG A 131 -19.31 -11.33 3.39
N THR A 132 -18.80 -12.49 2.96
CA THR A 132 -19.49 -13.78 3.13
C THR A 132 -19.21 -14.43 4.49
N VAL A 133 -18.02 -14.24 5.07
CA VAL A 133 -17.60 -14.91 6.32
C VAL A 133 -17.84 -14.04 7.57
N GLY A 134 -18.08 -12.72 7.42
CA GLY A 134 -18.47 -11.83 8.52
C GLY A 134 -17.42 -11.69 9.64
N ARG A 135 -16.14 -11.98 9.36
CA ARG A 135 -15.04 -11.96 10.34
C ARG A 135 -13.93 -11.01 9.93
N GLU A 136 -14.25 -9.73 9.86
CA GLU A 136 -13.22 -8.71 9.74
C GLU A 136 -12.59 -8.47 11.12
N THR A 137 -11.26 -8.65 11.23
CA THR A 137 -10.54 -8.34 12.47
C THR A 137 -9.98 -6.93 12.39
N GLU A 138 -9.99 -6.20 13.51
CA GLU A 138 -9.40 -4.84 13.57
C GLU A 138 -7.91 -4.82 13.16
N ILE A 139 -7.21 -5.94 13.30
CA ILE A 139 -5.83 -6.12 12.84
C ILE A 139 -5.77 -6.20 11.31
N GLY A 140 -6.64 -7.03 10.71
CA GLY A 140 -6.75 -7.19 9.26
C GLY A 140 -7.06 -5.87 8.58
N ARG A 141 -8.07 -5.13 9.07
CA ARG A 141 -8.43 -3.80 8.53
C ARG A 141 -7.27 -2.79 8.55
N ARG A 142 -6.39 -2.86 9.56
CA ARG A 142 -5.20 -1.99 9.64
C ARG A 142 -4.08 -2.43 8.71
N LEU A 143 -3.85 -3.74 8.59
CA LEU A 143 -2.91 -4.34 7.63
C LEU A 143 -3.30 -3.94 6.21
N ASP A 144 -4.57 -4.16 5.88
CA ASP A 144 -5.21 -3.89 4.59
C ASP A 144 -5.02 -2.43 4.18
N MET A 145 -5.45 -1.49 5.04
CA MET A 145 -5.24 -0.06 4.80
C MET A 145 -3.76 0.34 4.64
N ALA A 146 -2.85 -0.27 5.40
CA ALA A 146 -1.43 0.07 5.36
C ALA A 146 -0.80 -0.39 4.02
N PHE A 147 -1.07 -1.62 3.63
CA PHE A 147 -0.51 -2.19 2.40
C PHE A 147 -1.14 -1.59 1.15
N ASP A 148 -2.44 -1.29 1.16
CA ASP A 148 -3.09 -0.62 0.03
C ASP A 148 -2.53 0.78 -0.18
N THR A 149 -2.35 1.53 0.90
CA THR A 149 -1.73 2.86 0.81
C THR A 149 -0.31 2.73 0.25
N PHE A 150 0.44 1.71 0.67
CA PHE A 150 1.79 1.47 0.17
C PHE A 150 1.78 1.11 -1.33
N GLY A 151 0.94 0.17 -1.77
CA GLY A 151 0.82 -0.23 -3.17
C GLY A 151 0.40 0.94 -4.07
N PHE A 152 -0.52 1.78 -3.57
CA PHE A 152 -1.01 2.98 -4.27
C PHE A 152 0.01 4.13 -4.34
N VAL A 153 1.16 4.01 -3.66
CA VAL A 153 2.33 4.88 -3.81
C VAL A 153 3.40 4.20 -4.66
N ALA A 154 3.71 2.94 -4.35
CA ALA A 154 4.79 2.19 -4.98
C ALA A 154 4.56 1.98 -6.48
N ALA A 155 3.37 1.55 -6.90
CA ALA A 155 3.10 1.26 -8.30
C ALA A 155 3.11 2.51 -9.20
N PRO A 156 2.44 3.62 -8.85
CA PRO A 156 2.56 4.87 -9.61
C PRO A 156 4.00 5.41 -9.64
N LEU A 157 4.74 5.29 -8.53
CA LEU A 157 6.14 5.71 -8.48
C LEU A 157 7.01 4.94 -9.47
N VAL A 158 6.90 3.61 -9.52
CA VAL A 158 7.63 2.77 -10.47
C VAL A 158 7.26 3.14 -11.91
N ALA A 159 5.97 3.28 -12.20
CA ALA A 159 5.50 3.67 -13.52
C ALA A 159 6.07 5.03 -13.96
N VAL A 160 6.18 6.01 -13.06
CA VAL A 160 6.82 7.30 -13.33
C VAL A 160 8.34 7.16 -13.55
N LEU A 161 9.04 6.39 -12.71
CA LEU A 161 10.48 6.15 -12.85
C LEU A 161 10.86 5.39 -14.12
N TRP A 162 9.90 4.65 -14.69
CA TRP A 162 10.01 3.96 -15.96
C TRP A 162 9.54 4.79 -17.16
N GLY A 163 9.04 6.01 -16.93
CA GLY A 163 8.53 6.91 -17.97
C GLY A 163 7.13 6.53 -18.50
N LEU A 164 6.47 5.55 -17.89
CA LEU A 164 5.15 5.04 -18.31
C LEU A 164 4.03 5.99 -17.87
N LEU A 165 4.20 6.66 -16.73
CA LEU A 165 3.30 7.70 -16.25
C LEU A 165 4.02 9.05 -16.13
N PRO A 166 3.30 10.16 -16.35
CA PRO A 166 3.83 11.48 -16.11
C PRO A 166 3.94 11.76 -14.60
N VAL A 167 4.93 12.57 -14.20
CA VAL A 167 5.23 12.85 -12.78
C VAL A 167 4.03 13.42 -12.01
N TRP A 168 3.20 14.23 -12.67
CA TRP A 168 2.01 14.82 -12.06
C TRP A 168 0.97 13.76 -11.63
N TYR A 169 1.05 12.53 -12.15
CA TYR A 169 0.17 11.44 -11.75
C TYR A 169 0.33 11.06 -10.27
N LEU A 170 1.53 11.28 -9.68
CA LEU A 170 1.79 11.05 -8.26
C LEU A 170 0.97 11.94 -7.33
N SER A 171 0.30 12.97 -7.86
CA SER A 171 -0.68 13.76 -7.12
C SER A 171 -1.77 12.89 -6.50
N ILE A 172 -2.17 11.77 -7.13
CA ILE A 172 -3.16 10.87 -6.53
C ILE A 172 -2.65 10.17 -5.28
N SER A 173 -1.39 9.71 -5.31
CA SER A 173 -0.72 9.10 -4.17
C SER A 173 -0.51 10.12 -3.06
N ALA A 174 -0.23 11.38 -3.41
CA ALA A 174 -0.08 12.49 -2.46
C ALA A 174 -1.42 12.95 -1.87
N ALA A 175 -2.52 12.89 -2.62
CA ALA A 175 -3.83 13.43 -2.24
C ALA A 175 -4.31 12.91 -0.87
N ARG A 176 -4.15 11.61 -0.60
CA ARG A 176 -4.51 11.00 0.70
C ARG A 176 -3.71 11.60 1.86
N TYR A 177 -2.41 11.86 1.68
CA TYR A 177 -1.56 12.44 2.71
C TYR A 177 -1.84 13.93 2.92
N VAL A 178 -2.02 14.68 1.82
CA VAL A 178 -2.43 16.09 1.85
C VAL A 178 -3.76 16.23 2.56
N PHE A 179 -4.75 15.40 2.22
CA PHE A 179 -6.06 15.38 2.89
C PHE A 179 -5.92 15.15 4.40
N ARG A 180 -5.16 14.13 4.81
CA ARG A 180 -4.92 13.85 6.23
C ARG A 180 -4.20 14.98 6.95
N GLY A 181 -3.19 15.58 6.31
CA GLY A 181 -2.45 16.72 6.85
C GLY A 181 -3.35 17.95 7.01
N ALA A 182 -4.20 18.22 6.02
CA ALA A 182 -5.13 19.34 6.05
C ALA A 182 -6.20 19.18 7.15
N VAL A 183 -6.71 17.96 7.36
CA VAL A 183 -7.63 17.65 8.47
C VAL A 183 -6.93 17.78 9.82
N TRP A 184 -5.70 17.27 9.94
CA TRP A 184 -4.91 17.39 11.16
C TRP A 184 -4.64 18.86 11.53
N LEU A 185 -4.23 19.68 10.54
CA LEU A 185 -4.00 21.11 10.74
C LEU A 185 -5.26 21.83 11.22
N ARG A 186 -6.43 21.48 10.68
CA ARG A 186 -7.72 22.00 11.18
C ARG A 186 -7.98 21.64 12.63
N ARG A 187 -7.76 20.39 13.02
CA ARG A 187 -7.92 19.94 14.42
C ARG A 187 -7.00 20.68 15.36
N VAL A 188 -5.73 20.85 14.99
CA VAL A 188 -4.75 21.59 15.80
C VAL A 188 -5.14 23.07 15.94
N ARG A 189 -5.78 23.64 14.91
CA ARG A 189 -6.30 25.02 14.93
C ARG A 189 -7.67 25.15 15.62
N GLY A 190 -8.22 24.09 16.20
CA GLY A 190 -9.53 24.11 16.85
C GLY A 190 -10.71 24.34 15.91
N LEU A 191 -10.51 24.18 14.59
CA LEU A 191 -11.57 24.35 13.60
C LEU A 191 -12.48 23.11 13.57
N PRO A 192 -13.78 23.28 13.29
CA PRO A 192 -14.70 22.15 13.16
C PRO A 192 -14.27 21.22 12.02
N VAL A 193 -14.41 19.92 12.28
CA VAL A 193 -14.12 18.83 11.36
C VAL A 193 -15.37 17.99 11.29
N GLY A 194 -16.12 18.10 10.19
CA GLY A 194 -17.30 17.30 9.94
C GLY A 194 -16.96 15.84 9.64
N ASP A 195 -17.98 14.99 9.65
CA ASP A 195 -17.85 13.59 9.24
C ASP A 195 -17.63 13.49 7.72
N LEU A 196 -16.87 12.48 7.33
CA LEU A 196 -16.61 12.22 5.91
C LEU A 196 -17.86 11.55 5.31
N PRO A 197 -18.43 12.07 4.20
CA PRO A 197 -19.51 11.39 3.52
C PRO A 197 -19.00 10.00 3.06
N ASP A 198 -19.78 8.95 3.30
CA ASP A 198 -19.44 7.62 2.79
C ASP A 198 -19.63 7.63 1.27
N SER A 199 -18.53 7.80 0.54
CA SER A 199 -18.57 8.02 -0.90
C SER A 199 -18.30 6.71 -1.65
N ASP A 200 -19.35 6.02 -2.07
CA ASP A 200 -19.23 4.87 -2.96
C ASP A 200 -18.49 5.22 -4.26
N LEU A 201 -18.64 6.48 -4.71
CA LEU A 201 -17.86 7.04 -5.82
C LEU A 201 -16.35 7.04 -5.54
N GLY A 202 -15.91 7.37 -4.33
CA GLY A 202 -14.49 7.34 -3.96
C GLY A 202 -13.92 5.92 -3.99
N LYS A 203 -14.69 4.94 -3.50
CA LYS A 203 -14.32 3.51 -3.57
C LYS A 203 -14.23 3.03 -5.03
N TYR A 204 -15.20 3.42 -5.86
CA TYR A 204 -15.19 3.09 -7.30
C TYR A 204 -13.98 3.67 -8.02
N LEU A 205 -13.72 4.97 -7.85
CA LEU A 205 -12.58 5.65 -8.48
C LEU A 205 -11.24 5.10 -8.01
N ALA A 206 -11.09 4.74 -6.73
CA ALA A 206 -9.90 4.04 -6.26
C ALA A 206 -9.69 2.70 -6.97
N GLY A 207 -10.76 1.94 -7.22
CA GLY A 207 -10.71 0.70 -8.01
C GLY A 207 -10.30 0.95 -9.47
N VAL A 208 -10.84 1.98 -10.12
CA VAL A 208 -10.45 2.39 -11.48
C VAL A 208 -8.96 2.75 -11.53
N GLN A 209 -8.47 3.48 -10.53
CA GLN A 209 -7.07 3.85 -10.40
C GLN A 209 -6.15 2.64 -10.28
N MET A 210 -6.51 1.66 -9.43
CA MET A 210 -5.74 0.41 -9.30
C MET A 210 -5.66 -0.37 -10.61
N VAL A 211 -6.77 -0.47 -11.35
CA VAL A 211 -6.78 -1.14 -12.67
C VAL A 211 -5.94 -0.36 -13.68
N PHE A 212 -6.11 0.96 -13.75
CA PHE A 212 -5.37 1.80 -14.68
C PHE A 212 -3.85 1.73 -14.44
N VAL A 213 -3.40 1.83 -13.19
CA VAL A 213 -1.97 1.70 -12.85
C VAL A 213 -1.45 0.31 -13.18
N THR A 214 -2.25 -0.74 -12.98
CA THR A 214 -1.89 -2.09 -13.41
C THR A 214 -1.66 -2.16 -14.92
N LEU A 215 -2.59 -1.62 -15.72
CA LEU A 215 -2.47 -1.58 -17.17
C LEU A 215 -1.29 -0.71 -17.63
N ALA A 216 -1.05 0.42 -16.97
CA ALA A 216 0.09 1.29 -17.28
C ALA A 216 1.44 0.59 -17.09
N LEU A 217 1.53 -0.40 -16.20
CA LEU A 217 2.75 -1.19 -15.97
C LEU A 217 2.94 -2.35 -16.97
N VAL A 218 1.93 -2.67 -17.78
CA VAL A 218 1.99 -3.80 -18.74
C VAL A 218 2.87 -3.39 -19.93
N PRO A 219 4.01 -4.08 -20.20
CA PRO A 219 5.00 -3.61 -21.18
C PRO A 219 4.46 -3.39 -22.61
N PRO A 220 3.52 -4.22 -23.12
CA PRO A 220 2.89 -3.97 -24.43
C PRO A 220 2.02 -2.71 -24.53
N VAL A 221 1.65 -2.05 -23.43
CA VAL A 221 0.73 -0.91 -23.48
C VAL A 221 1.47 0.35 -23.94
N PRO A 222 1.01 1.03 -25.01
CA PRO A 222 1.67 2.23 -25.52
C PRO A 222 1.64 3.38 -24.49
N THR A 223 2.79 3.98 -24.22
CA THR A 223 2.93 5.09 -23.27
C THR A 223 2.08 6.30 -23.66
N GLU A 224 1.96 6.60 -24.96
CA GLU A 224 1.13 7.70 -25.46
C GLU A 224 -0.35 7.53 -25.09
N LEU A 225 -0.86 6.29 -25.18
CA LEU A 225 -2.22 5.95 -24.78
C LEU A 225 -2.39 6.15 -23.27
N VAL A 226 -1.43 5.66 -22.47
CA VAL A 226 -1.45 5.84 -21.01
C VAL A 226 -1.48 7.33 -20.64
N TRP A 227 -0.64 8.14 -21.27
CA TRP A 227 -0.57 9.59 -21.01
C TRP A 227 -1.85 10.33 -21.41
N THR A 228 -2.49 9.91 -22.50
CA THR A 228 -3.77 10.49 -22.96
C THR A 228 -4.92 10.16 -22.02
N VAL A 229 -4.94 8.94 -21.47
CA VAL A 229 -6.01 8.46 -20.56
C VAL A 229 -5.77 8.91 -19.11
N ALA A 230 -4.51 9.09 -18.71
CA ALA A 230 -4.12 9.50 -17.36
C ALA A 230 -4.90 10.70 -16.78
N PRO A 231 -5.11 11.84 -17.48
CA PRO A 231 -5.88 12.95 -16.92
C PRO A 231 -7.36 12.60 -16.72
N VAL A 232 -7.96 11.82 -17.63
CA VAL A 232 -9.36 11.38 -17.54
C VAL A 232 -9.59 10.50 -16.31
N VAL A 233 -8.61 9.67 -15.97
CA VAL A 233 -8.68 8.80 -14.78
C VAL A 233 -8.33 9.56 -13.50
N LEU A 234 -7.36 10.49 -13.55
CA LEU A 234 -6.87 11.25 -12.40
C LEU A 234 -7.84 12.33 -11.93
N LEU A 235 -8.35 13.16 -12.84
CA LEU A 235 -9.11 14.37 -12.50
C LEU A 235 -10.37 14.08 -11.66
N PRO A 236 -11.21 13.07 -11.98
CA PRO A 236 -12.36 12.76 -11.15
C PRO A 236 -11.97 12.36 -9.73
N SER A 237 -10.89 11.60 -9.57
CA SER A 237 -10.41 11.16 -8.26
C SER A 237 -9.93 12.35 -7.42
N LEU A 238 -9.17 13.27 -8.01
CA LEU A 238 -8.75 14.50 -7.34
C LEU A 238 -9.94 15.39 -6.98
N ALA A 239 -10.91 15.51 -7.88
CA ALA A 239 -12.13 16.27 -7.63
C ALA A 239 -12.92 15.72 -6.42
N VAL A 240 -13.00 14.39 -6.27
CA VAL A 240 -13.61 13.76 -5.09
C VAL A 240 -12.83 14.07 -3.83
N PHE A 241 -11.49 14.00 -3.84
CA PHE A 241 -10.67 14.41 -2.68
C PHE A 241 -10.90 15.88 -2.28
N THR A 242 -11.00 16.78 -3.27
CA THR A 242 -11.30 18.19 -3.02
C THR A 242 -12.71 18.37 -2.46
N ARG A 243 -13.71 17.71 -3.04
CA ARG A 243 -15.10 17.73 -2.56
C ARG A 243 -15.19 17.23 -1.12
N ASP A 244 -14.58 16.09 -0.83
CA ASP A 244 -14.60 15.47 0.50
C ASP A 244 -13.88 16.37 1.52
N TYR A 245 -12.82 17.10 1.12
CA TYR A 245 -12.20 18.12 1.98
C TYR A 245 -13.14 19.30 2.24
N LEU A 246 -13.88 19.77 1.23
CA LEU A 246 -14.84 20.86 1.39
C LEU A 246 -15.98 20.49 2.36
N TYR A 247 -16.48 19.25 2.31
CA TYR A 247 -17.43 18.73 3.31
C TYR A 247 -16.84 18.73 4.73
N VAL A 248 -15.66 18.11 4.92
CA VAL A 248 -15.02 18.06 6.24
C VAL A 248 -14.71 19.44 6.79
N SER A 249 -14.40 20.37 5.90
CA SER A 249 -14.08 21.76 6.25
C SER A 249 -15.30 22.63 6.60
N GLY A 250 -16.52 22.10 6.41
CA GLY A 250 -17.78 22.81 6.68
C GLY A 250 -18.17 23.86 5.62
N HIS A 251 -17.47 23.90 4.47
CA HIS A 251 -17.81 24.81 3.38
C HIS A 251 -18.97 24.29 2.52
N LEU A 252 -19.24 22.98 2.58
CA LEU A 252 -20.42 22.35 2.00
C LEU A 252 -21.26 21.79 3.15
N SER A 253 -22.44 22.36 3.36
CA SER A 253 -23.45 21.80 4.25
C SER A 253 -24.18 20.65 3.54
N ASP A 254 -24.48 19.60 4.32
CA ASP A 254 -25.28 18.47 3.87
C ASP A 254 -26.67 19.00 3.47
N ARG A 255 -26.93 19.16 2.17
CA ARG A 255 -28.30 19.37 1.70
C ARG A 255 -28.98 18.01 1.83
N ARG A 256 -29.60 17.80 2.98
CA ARG A 256 -30.66 16.81 3.17
C ARG A 256 -31.72 16.94 2.08
#